data_AF-A0A1H7YUA6-F1
#
_entry.id   AF-A0A1H7YUA6-F1
#
_cell.length_a   1.000
_cell.length_b   1.000
_cell.length_c   1.000
_cell.angle_alpha   90.00
_cell.angle_beta   90.00
_cell.angle_gamma   90.00
#
_symmetry.space_group_name_H-M   'P 1'
#
loop_
_entity.id
_entity.type
_entity.pdbx_description
1 polymer ?
#
loop_
_entity_poly.entity_id
_entity_poly.type
_entity_poly.pdbx_seq_one_letter_code
_entity_poly.pdbx_strand_id
1 'polypeptide(L)'
;MNNNLFTSVMENTMIVTVFILLIVAMFVAARIAETYVAKKNGDVNPGMTTRKMVIIGIFSAISAVLMLFEIPMPFAPSFYKLDLSDLPAVIGGFAFGPMTGVMIEFIKILLNLILNGTQTAFIGELANFIVGCSYVLPASIIYIFKKNRQIAMISCLTATMIITLVGSSLNAFYLLPAFAKLYGMPLDALIGMGTAINPAINNMFTFILFAVAPINLLKGSVISGITLLVYKKLSPVIKNASLTASEKRAAESEI
;
A
#
# COMPACT_ATOMS: atom_id res chain seq x y z
N MET A 1 29.00 15.20 8.83
CA MET A 1 27.87 14.54 9.52
C MET A 1 27.80 13.09 9.04
N ASN A 2 28.60 12.20 9.63
CA ASN A 2 28.45 10.74 9.44
C ASN A 2 27.62 10.22 10.62
N ASN A 3 26.31 10.45 10.59
CA ASN A 3 25.43 9.66 11.46
C ASN A 3 25.26 8.32 10.76
N ASN A 4 26.02 7.32 11.20
CA ASN A 4 25.89 5.97 10.69
C ASN A 4 24.44 5.52 10.89
N LEU A 5 23.82 5.03 9.82
CA LEU A 5 22.47 4.45 9.83
C LEU A 5 22.28 3.44 10.98
N PHE A 6 23.36 2.73 11.29
CA PHE A 6 23.46 1.81 12.43
C PHE A 6 23.23 2.48 13.79
N THR A 7 23.81 3.65 14.04
CA THR A 7 23.60 4.42 15.29
C THR A 7 22.16 4.88 15.44
N SER A 8 21.54 5.40 14.37
CA SER A 8 20.13 5.80 14.40
C SER A 8 19.18 4.61 14.61
N VAL A 9 19.51 3.45 14.04
CA VAL A 9 18.78 2.18 14.25
C VAL A 9 18.95 1.69 15.68
N MET A 10 20.16 1.74 16.24
CA MET A 10 20.44 1.31 17.61
C MET A 10 19.77 2.20 18.65
N GLU A 11 19.79 3.52 18.47
CA GLU A 11 19.09 4.48 19.33
C GLU A 11 17.56 4.33 19.25
N ASN A 12 17.05 3.83 18.13
CA ASN A 12 15.62 3.66 17.88
C ASN A 12 15.20 2.20 17.69
N THR A 13 15.88 1.29 18.38
CA THR A 13 15.66 -0.16 18.27
C THR A 13 14.20 -0.54 18.49
N MET A 14 13.51 0.12 19.43
CA MET A 14 12.08 -0.10 19.68
C MET A 14 11.20 0.25 18.47
N ILE A 15 11.50 1.36 17.79
CA ILE A 15 10.73 1.82 16.64
C ILE A 15 10.93 0.85 15.47
N VAL A 16 12.17 0.45 15.23
CA VAL A 16 12.52 -0.50 14.16
C VAL A 16 11.89 -1.88 14.43
N THR A 17 11.90 -2.34 15.68
CA THR A 17 11.30 -3.63 16.06
C THR A 17 9.80 -3.65 15.80
N VAL A 18 9.06 -2.62 16.23
CA VAL A 18 7.62 -2.52 15.97
C VAL A 18 7.33 -2.50 14.47
N PHE A 19 8.15 -1.81 13.68
CA PHE A 19 7.99 -1.81 12.22
C PHE A 19 8.18 -3.19 11.59
N ILE A 20 9.20 -3.94 11.98
CA ILE A 20 9.41 -5.31 11.51
C ILE A 20 8.21 -6.19 11.88
N LEU A 21 7.70 -6.07 13.11
CA LEU A 21 6.52 -6.80 13.55
C LEU A 21 5.28 -6.47 12.73
N LEU A 22 5.07 -5.20 12.40
CA LEU A 22 3.95 -4.77 11.54
C LEU A 22 4.08 -5.33 10.13
N ILE A 23 5.29 -5.32 9.55
CA ILE A 23 5.53 -5.92 8.23
C ILE A 23 5.19 -7.41 8.25
N VAL A 24 5.73 -8.15 9.22
CA VAL A 24 5.46 -9.58 9.39
C VAL A 24 3.97 -9.83 9.59
N ALA A 25 3.29 -9.01 10.40
CA ALA A 25 1.85 -9.10 10.61
C ALA A 25 1.05 -8.94 9.30
N MET A 26 1.42 -7.97 8.43
CA MET A 26 0.77 -7.81 7.13
C MET A 26 0.98 -9.02 6.21
N PHE A 27 2.19 -9.60 6.19
CA PHE A 27 2.46 -10.82 5.44
C PHE A 27 1.71 -12.04 5.97
N VAL A 28 1.64 -12.22 7.30
CA VAL A 28 0.88 -13.29 7.94
C VAL A 28 -0.61 -13.14 7.65
N ALA A 29 -1.17 -11.93 7.80
CA ALA A 29 -2.55 -11.63 7.47
C ALA A 29 -2.86 -11.92 6.00
N ALA A 30 -1.98 -11.52 5.08
CA ALA A 30 -2.11 -11.79 3.67
C ALA A 30 -2.10 -13.30 3.37
N ARG A 31 -1.20 -14.04 4.02
CA ARG A 31 -1.08 -15.49 3.85
C ARG A 31 -2.29 -16.23 4.38
N ILE A 32 -2.77 -15.88 5.58
CA ILE A 32 -3.99 -16.45 6.16
C ILE A 32 -5.18 -16.18 5.24
N ALA A 33 -5.35 -14.93 4.81
CA ALA A 33 -6.42 -14.54 3.90
C ALA A 33 -6.35 -15.31 2.57
N GLU A 34 -5.16 -15.47 1.99
CA GLU A 34 -4.96 -16.23 0.77
C GLU A 34 -5.33 -17.71 0.93
N THR A 35 -4.91 -18.34 2.03
CA THR A 35 -5.26 -19.75 2.31
C THR A 35 -6.76 -19.95 2.53
N TYR A 36 -7.43 -19.00 3.20
CA TYR A 36 -8.88 -19.04 3.40
C TYR A 36 -9.64 -18.92 2.07
N VAL A 37 -9.20 -18.00 1.20
CA VAL A 37 -9.76 -17.83 -0.14
C VAL A 37 -9.52 -19.07 -1.01
N ALA A 38 -8.32 -19.64 -0.99
CA ALA A 38 -7.96 -20.82 -1.77
C ALA A 38 -8.82 -22.04 -1.39
N LYS A 39 -8.98 -22.30 -0.08
CA LYS A 39 -9.84 -23.38 0.43
C LYS A 39 -11.28 -23.24 -0.06
N LYS A 40 -11.84 -22.04 -0.03
CA LYS A 40 -13.22 -21.79 -0.46
C LYS A 40 -13.42 -21.92 -1.98
N ASN A 41 -12.39 -21.60 -2.77
CA ASN A 41 -12.43 -21.71 -4.22
C ASN A 41 -12.05 -23.12 -4.74
N GLY A 42 -11.73 -24.06 -3.85
CA GLY A 42 -11.28 -25.41 -4.24
C GLY A 42 -9.90 -25.42 -4.92
N ASP A 43 -9.09 -24.39 -4.69
CA ASP A 43 -7.80 -24.23 -5.37
C ASP A 43 -6.72 -25.06 -4.69
N VAL A 44 -6.24 -26.09 -5.38
CA VAL A 44 -5.29 -27.09 -4.85
C VAL A 44 -3.85 -26.57 -4.77
N ASN A 45 -3.52 -25.48 -5.47
CA ASN A 45 -2.17 -24.90 -5.47
C ASN A 45 -2.20 -23.36 -5.52
N PRO A 46 -2.51 -22.66 -4.42
CA PRO A 46 -2.44 -21.19 -4.34
C PRO A 46 -0.98 -20.65 -4.30
N GLY A 47 -0.02 -21.49 -4.66
CA GLY A 47 1.41 -21.22 -4.61
C GLY A 47 1.86 -20.16 -5.62
N MET A 48 3.16 -19.87 -5.57
CA MET A 48 3.77 -18.86 -6.42
C MET A 48 4.04 -19.43 -7.81
N THR A 49 3.14 -19.18 -8.76
CA THR A 49 3.36 -19.57 -10.17
C THR A 49 4.33 -18.61 -10.84
N THR A 50 5.04 -19.05 -11.88
CA THR A 50 5.96 -18.19 -12.67
C THR A 50 5.27 -16.92 -13.16
N ARG A 51 4.02 -17.06 -13.61
CA ARG A 51 3.21 -15.92 -14.03
C ARG A 51 2.93 -14.94 -12.90
N LYS A 52 2.58 -15.43 -11.71
CA LYS A 52 2.33 -14.61 -10.53
C LYS A 52 3.60 -13.84 -10.15
N MET A 53 4.77 -14.48 -10.20
CA MET A 53 6.06 -13.81 -9.96
C MET A 53 6.33 -12.68 -10.98
N VAL A 54 6.14 -12.95 -12.27
CA VAL A 54 6.34 -11.95 -13.32
C VAL A 54 5.40 -10.75 -13.13
N ILE A 55 4.12 -10.99 -12.84
CA ILE A 55 3.16 -9.91 -12.60
C ILE A 55 3.54 -9.11 -11.35
N ILE A 56 3.94 -9.77 -10.26
CA ILE A 56 4.42 -9.08 -9.06
C ILE A 56 5.59 -8.17 -9.42
N GLY A 57 6.59 -8.67 -10.16
CA GLY A 57 7.74 -7.87 -10.58
C GLY A 57 7.36 -6.65 -11.42
N ILE A 58 6.56 -6.85 -12.48
CA ILE A 58 6.13 -5.76 -13.37
C ILE A 58 5.30 -4.72 -12.61
N PHE A 59 4.32 -5.16 -11.80
CA PHE A 59 3.46 -4.23 -11.06
C PHE A 59 4.22 -3.50 -9.97
N SER A 60 5.20 -4.14 -9.32
CA SER A 60 6.08 -3.47 -8.36
C SER A 60 6.92 -2.38 -9.01
N ALA A 61 7.44 -2.63 -10.22
CA ALA A 61 8.17 -1.62 -10.99
C ALA A 61 7.27 -0.44 -11.39
N ILE A 62 6.06 -0.71 -11.88
CA ILE A 62 5.08 0.34 -12.20
C ILE A 62 4.71 1.13 -10.94
N SER A 63 4.44 0.45 -9.83
CA SER A 63 4.17 1.07 -8.53
C SER A 63 5.31 1.98 -8.09
N ALA A 64 6.56 1.54 -8.19
CA ALA A 64 7.72 2.35 -7.84
C ALA A 64 7.84 3.61 -8.72
N VAL A 65 7.61 3.48 -10.04
CA VAL A 65 7.58 4.64 -10.94
C VAL A 65 6.45 5.60 -10.60
N LEU A 66 5.25 5.09 -10.30
CA LEU A 66 4.10 5.93 -9.89
C LEU A 66 4.36 6.66 -8.58
N MET A 67 5.15 6.08 -7.68
CA MET A 67 5.54 6.71 -6.42
C MET A 67 6.45 7.92 -6.64
N LEU A 68 7.19 8.00 -7.76
CA LEU A 68 7.99 9.19 -8.12
C LEU A 68 7.13 10.42 -8.39
N PHE A 69 5.86 10.23 -8.73
CA PHE A 69 4.89 11.30 -9.00
C PHE A 69 4.05 11.63 -7.76
N GLU A 70 4.67 11.61 -6.58
CA GLU A 70 4.04 11.98 -5.31
C GLU A 70 3.82 13.50 -5.22
N ILE A 71 2.61 13.90 -4.84
CA ILE A 71 2.19 15.30 -4.76
C ILE A 71 1.96 15.65 -3.28
N PRO A 72 2.66 16.66 -2.71
CA PRO A 72 2.39 17.11 -1.35
C PRO A 72 1.00 17.74 -1.25
N MET A 73 0.27 17.43 -0.19
CA MET A 73 -1.12 17.87 -0.05
C MET A 73 -1.21 19.30 0.49
N PRO A 74 -1.93 20.23 -0.17
CA PRO A 74 -1.93 21.66 0.20
C PRO A 74 -2.56 21.96 1.57
N PHE A 75 -3.32 21.02 2.14
CA PHE A 75 -4.00 21.18 3.43
C PHE A 75 -3.30 20.44 4.59
N ALA A 76 -2.11 19.89 4.36
CA ALA A 76 -1.35 19.14 5.36
C ALA A 76 0.16 19.45 5.25
N PRO A 77 0.96 19.18 6.29
CA PRO A 77 2.41 19.33 6.20
C PRO A 77 3.03 18.57 5.02
N SER A 78 4.13 19.09 4.48
CA SER A 78 4.76 18.62 3.22
C SER A 78 5.24 17.16 3.21
N PHE A 79 5.37 16.53 4.38
CA PHE A 79 5.68 15.11 4.50
C PHE A 79 4.47 14.21 4.21
N TYR A 80 3.25 14.75 4.17
CA TYR A 80 2.08 14.03 3.66
C TYR A 80 1.93 14.23 2.16
N LYS A 81 2.11 13.14 1.42
CA LYS A 81 2.05 13.12 -0.03
C LYS A 81 1.00 12.13 -0.52
N LEU A 82 0.40 12.47 -1.65
CA LEU A 82 -0.55 11.63 -2.37
C LEU A 82 0.14 11.08 -3.62
N ASP A 83 -0.03 9.78 -3.84
CA ASP A 83 0.54 9.06 -4.97
C ASP A 83 -0.46 7.99 -5.46
N LEU A 84 -0.26 7.48 -6.68
CA LEU A 84 -1.07 6.41 -7.27
C LEU A 84 -0.37 5.05 -7.21
N SER A 85 0.67 4.90 -6.39
CA SER A 85 1.54 3.73 -6.40
C SER A 85 0.89 2.45 -5.87
N ASP A 86 -0.20 2.56 -5.13
CA ASP A 86 -0.94 1.40 -4.59
C ASP A 86 -1.89 0.79 -5.64
N LEU A 87 -2.17 1.53 -6.73
CA LEU A 87 -3.10 1.08 -7.78
C LEU A 87 -2.67 -0.26 -8.42
N PRO A 88 -1.41 -0.47 -8.84
CA PRO A 88 -0.97 -1.78 -9.35
C PRO A 88 -1.10 -2.90 -8.30
N ALA A 89 -0.85 -2.61 -7.01
CA ALA A 89 -1.00 -3.60 -5.94
C ALA A 89 -2.46 -4.04 -5.79
N VAL A 90 -3.42 -3.11 -5.86
CA VAL A 90 -4.86 -3.42 -5.83
C VAL A 90 -5.26 -4.26 -7.03
N ILE A 91 -4.81 -3.88 -8.24
CA ILE A 91 -5.10 -4.64 -9.47
C ILE A 91 -4.51 -6.05 -9.39
N GLY A 92 -3.26 -6.19 -8.93
CA GLY A 92 -2.61 -7.47 -8.71
C GLY A 92 -3.36 -8.33 -7.68
N GLY A 93 -3.81 -7.70 -6.59
CA GLY A 93 -4.65 -8.32 -5.57
C GLY A 93 -5.99 -8.82 -6.10
N PHE A 94 -6.65 -8.04 -6.96
CA PHE A 94 -7.93 -8.44 -7.59
C PHE A 94 -7.74 -9.61 -8.57
N ALA A 95 -6.59 -9.66 -9.24
CA ALA A 95 -6.27 -10.71 -10.20
C ALA A 95 -5.89 -12.03 -9.52
N PHE A 96 -4.95 -11.98 -8.56
CA PHE A 96 -4.25 -13.15 -8.01
C PHE A 96 -4.34 -13.31 -6.49
N GLY A 97 -5.09 -12.46 -5.79
CA GLY A 97 -5.35 -12.57 -4.36
C GLY A 97 -4.45 -11.70 -3.45
N PRO A 98 -4.77 -11.64 -2.15
CA PRO A 98 -4.24 -10.66 -1.21
C PRO A 98 -2.72 -10.66 -1.07
N MET A 99 -2.10 -11.85 -1.06
CA MET A 99 -0.64 -11.99 -0.97
C MET A 99 0.09 -11.30 -2.13
N THR A 100 -0.51 -11.32 -3.33
CA THR A 100 0.04 -10.64 -4.51
C THR A 100 0.12 -9.13 -4.28
N GLY A 101 -0.95 -8.56 -3.75
CA GLY A 101 -0.99 -7.13 -3.46
C GLY A 101 0.03 -6.71 -2.40
N VAL A 102 0.13 -7.46 -1.30
CA VAL A 102 1.13 -7.18 -0.25
C VAL A 102 2.58 -7.33 -0.75
N MET A 103 2.85 -8.31 -1.62
CA MET A 103 4.17 -8.45 -2.24
C MET A 103 4.51 -7.26 -3.15
N ILE A 104 3.53 -6.76 -3.92
CA ILE A 104 3.73 -5.58 -4.78
C ILE A 104 4.01 -4.34 -3.92
N GLU A 105 3.22 -4.11 -2.86
CA GLU A 105 3.44 -3.03 -1.89
C GLU A 105 4.85 -3.10 -1.29
N PHE A 106 5.28 -4.30 -0.87
CA PHE A 106 6.57 -4.48 -0.22
C PHE A 106 7.73 -4.18 -1.18
N ILE A 107 7.70 -4.76 -2.39
CA ILE A 107 8.77 -4.58 -3.38
C ILE A 107 8.79 -3.13 -3.87
N LYS A 108 7.62 -2.48 -4.07
CA LYS A 108 7.53 -1.04 -4.38
C LYS A 108 8.37 -0.23 -3.38
N ILE A 109 8.18 -0.46 -2.09
CA ILE A 109 8.85 0.31 -1.05
C ILE A 109 10.35 0.03 -1.01
N LEU A 110 10.77 -1.22 -1.20
CA LEU A 110 12.19 -1.55 -1.34
C LEU A 110 12.83 -0.86 -2.55
N LEU A 111 12.15 -0.85 -3.70
CA LEU A 111 12.63 -0.17 -4.89
C LEU A 111 12.73 1.34 -4.66
N ASN A 112 11.71 1.96 -4.04
CA ASN A 112 11.76 3.38 -3.70
C ASN A 112 12.93 3.72 -2.78
N LEU A 113 13.19 2.90 -1.75
CA LEU A 113 14.32 3.09 -0.85
C LEU A 113 15.68 3.00 -1.57
N ILE A 114 15.81 2.09 -2.54
CA ILE A 114 17.05 1.95 -3.34
C ILE A 114 17.23 3.15 -4.28
N LEU A 115 16.14 3.62 -4.91
CA LEU A 115 16.21 4.66 -5.94
C LEU A 115 16.29 6.08 -5.37
N ASN A 116 15.55 6.38 -4.31
CA ASN A 116 15.37 7.74 -3.78
C ASN A 116 15.93 7.92 -2.36
N GLY A 117 16.33 6.84 -1.69
CA GLY A 117 16.68 6.87 -0.28
C GLY A 117 15.45 7.12 0.61
N THR A 118 15.66 7.73 1.79
CA THR A 118 14.57 8.14 2.68
C THR A 118 14.76 9.57 3.15
N GLN A 119 13.68 10.35 3.10
CA GLN A 119 13.64 11.72 3.64
C GLN A 119 12.93 11.80 5.00
N THR A 120 12.35 10.69 5.47
CA THR A 120 11.50 10.62 6.67
C THR A 120 12.04 9.63 7.71
N ALA A 121 13.34 9.31 7.62
CA ALA A 121 14.02 8.32 8.46
C ALA A 121 13.26 6.97 8.50
N PHE A 122 12.87 6.47 7.33
CA PHE A 122 12.10 5.24 7.09
C PHE A 122 10.63 5.26 7.53
N ILE A 123 10.20 6.24 8.33
CA ILE A 123 8.82 6.27 8.86
C ILE A 123 7.80 6.42 7.74
N GLY A 124 8.05 7.30 6.77
CA GLY A 124 7.13 7.57 5.66
C GLY A 124 7.00 6.39 4.72
N GLU A 125 8.11 5.71 4.41
CA GLU A 125 8.11 4.51 3.57
C GLU A 125 7.36 3.35 4.24
N LEU A 126 7.51 3.20 5.55
CA LEU A 126 6.81 2.19 6.33
C LEU A 126 5.33 2.54 6.53
N ALA A 127 5.02 3.81 6.74
CA ALA A 127 3.65 4.30 6.74
C ALA A 127 2.98 3.97 5.40
N ASN A 128 3.64 4.26 4.28
CA ASN A 128 3.13 3.97 2.95
C ASN A 128 2.85 2.46 2.78
N PHE A 129 3.78 1.58 3.19
CA PHE A 129 3.56 0.14 3.17
C PHE A 129 2.35 -0.32 3.99
N ILE A 130 2.27 0.07 5.27
CA ILE A 130 1.22 -0.41 6.18
C ILE A 130 -0.15 0.14 5.77
N VAL A 131 -0.21 1.43 5.43
CA VAL A 131 -1.42 2.11 4.97
C VAL A 131 -1.89 1.52 3.64
N GLY A 132 -0.97 1.30 2.69
CA GLY A 132 -1.26 0.64 1.40
C GLY A 132 -1.77 -0.78 1.59
N CYS A 133 -1.11 -1.60 2.41
CA CYS A 133 -1.57 -2.95 2.72
C CYS A 133 -2.93 -2.97 3.44
N SER A 134 -3.23 -1.96 4.28
CA SER A 134 -4.52 -1.81 4.96
C SER A 134 -5.66 -1.47 4.00
N TYR A 135 -5.35 -0.95 2.80
CA TYR A 135 -6.31 -0.83 1.70
C TYR A 135 -6.38 -2.12 0.87
N VAL A 136 -5.22 -2.61 0.42
CA VAL A 136 -5.10 -3.72 -0.54
C VAL A 136 -5.67 -5.03 0.01
N LEU A 137 -5.43 -5.34 1.29
CA LEU A 137 -5.94 -6.56 1.92
C LEU A 137 -7.46 -6.65 1.90
N PRO A 138 -8.23 -5.74 2.55
CA PRO A 138 -9.68 -5.83 2.54
C PRO A 138 -10.26 -5.72 1.13
N ALA A 139 -9.69 -4.88 0.26
CA ALA A 139 -10.13 -4.76 -1.12
C ALA A 139 -10.05 -6.10 -1.86
N SER A 140 -8.88 -6.73 -1.85
CA SER A 140 -8.63 -7.99 -2.56
C SER A 140 -9.39 -9.17 -1.96
N ILE A 141 -9.51 -9.23 -0.63
CA ILE A 141 -10.24 -10.28 0.09
C ILE A 141 -11.73 -10.23 -0.28
N ILE A 142 -12.37 -9.06 -0.18
CA ILE A 142 -13.79 -8.92 -0.49
C ILE A 142 -14.04 -9.24 -1.96
N TYR A 143 -13.20 -8.73 -2.86
CA TYR A 143 -13.37 -8.92 -4.30
C TYR A 143 -13.20 -10.38 -4.75
N ILE A 144 -12.23 -11.10 -4.20
CA ILE A 144 -11.92 -12.46 -4.66
C ILE A 144 -13.00 -13.48 -4.27
N PHE A 145 -13.81 -13.20 -3.24
CA PHE A 145 -14.97 -14.04 -2.91
C PHE A 145 -16.04 -14.05 -3.98
N LYS A 146 -16.28 -12.92 -4.66
CA LYS A 146 -17.25 -12.82 -5.75
C LYS A 146 -16.84 -11.74 -6.73
N LYS A 147 -16.27 -12.16 -7.85
CA LYS A 147 -15.68 -11.26 -8.86
C LYS A 147 -16.74 -10.63 -9.75
N ASN A 148 -17.36 -9.54 -9.29
CA ASN A 148 -18.26 -8.73 -10.12
C ASN A 148 -18.10 -7.23 -9.83
N ARG A 149 -18.78 -6.37 -10.61
CA ARG A 149 -18.64 -4.91 -10.49
C ARG A 149 -19.19 -4.35 -9.18
N GLN A 150 -20.30 -4.90 -8.67
CA GLN A 150 -20.88 -4.47 -7.40
C GLN A 150 -19.92 -4.76 -6.24
N ILE A 151 -19.34 -5.95 -6.21
CA ILE A 151 -18.39 -6.35 -5.17
C ILE A 151 -17.08 -5.56 -5.30
N ALA A 152 -16.61 -5.25 -6.52
CA ALA A 152 -15.47 -4.35 -6.70
C ALA A 152 -15.73 -2.99 -6.04
N MET A 153 -16.92 -2.38 -6.25
CA MET A 153 -17.28 -1.11 -5.63
C MET A 153 -17.35 -1.23 -4.10
N ILE A 154 -18.01 -2.26 -3.57
CA ILE A 154 -18.12 -2.50 -2.13
C ILE A 154 -16.72 -2.68 -1.51
N SER A 155 -15.87 -3.49 -2.15
CA SER A 155 -14.51 -3.74 -1.66
C SER A 155 -13.66 -2.47 -1.61
N CYS A 156 -13.76 -1.61 -2.62
CA CYS A 156 -13.04 -0.33 -2.69
C CYS A 156 -13.55 0.67 -1.65
N LEU A 157 -14.87 0.73 -1.46
CA LEU A 157 -15.49 1.58 -0.44
C LEU A 157 -15.08 1.13 0.97
N THR A 158 -15.20 -0.16 1.26
CA THR A 158 -14.78 -0.74 2.55
C THR A 158 -13.29 -0.51 2.79
N ALA A 159 -12.44 -0.74 1.79
CA ALA A 159 -11.00 -0.50 1.90
C ALA A 159 -10.68 0.98 2.14
N THR A 160 -11.40 1.91 1.50
CA THR A 160 -11.28 3.36 1.72
C THR A 160 -11.63 3.76 3.16
N MET A 161 -12.64 3.13 3.76
CA MET A 161 -12.97 3.38 5.17
C MET A 161 -11.91 2.79 6.11
N ILE A 162 -11.40 1.60 5.80
CA ILE A 162 -10.36 0.94 6.60
C ILE A 162 -9.04 1.71 6.57
N ILE A 163 -8.55 2.13 5.40
CA ILE A 163 -7.34 2.96 5.30
C ILE A 163 -7.52 4.29 6.06
N THR A 164 -8.71 4.89 6.03
CA THR A 164 -8.98 6.13 6.77
C THR A 164 -8.88 5.90 8.26
N LEU A 165 -9.48 4.82 8.78
CA LEU A 165 -9.41 4.47 10.20
C LEU A 165 -7.99 4.09 10.62
N VAL A 166 -7.38 3.11 9.94
CA VAL A 166 -6.05 2.59 10.27
C VAL A 166 -4.99 3.66 10.10
N GLY A 167 -5.01 4.42 9.00
CA GLY A 167 -4.08 5.51 8.75
C GLY A 167 -4.19 6.61 9.81
N SER A 168 -5.41 6.97 10.21
CA SER A 168 -5.63 7.95 11.28
C SER A 168 -5.13 7.45 12.64
N SER A 169 -5.49 6.23 13.03
CA SER A 169 -5.04 5.63 14.31
C SER A 169 -3.52 5.44 14.35
N LEU A 170 -2.93 4.93 13.26
CA LEU A 170 -1.50 4.68 13.18
C LEU A 170 -0.71 6.01 13.25
N ASN A 171 -1.21 7.08 12.64
CA ASN A 171 -0.61 8.40 12.79
C ASN A 171 -0.73 8.95 14.22
N ALA A 172 -1.90 8.83 14.84
CA ALA A 172 -2.16 9.35 16.17
C ALA A 172 -1.28 8.70 17.24
N PHE A 173 -1.17 7.36 17.20
CA PHE A 173 -0.54 6.60 18.28
C PHE A 173 0.92 6.25 18.02
N TYR A 174 1.38 6.28 16.77
CA TYR A 174 2.70 5.76 16.44
C TYR A 174 3.50 6.64 15.46
N LEU A 175 3.00 6.94 14.25
CA LEU A 175 3.84 7.59 13.23
C LEU A 175 4.21 9.02 13.60
N LEU A 176 3.28 9.86 14.04
CA LEU A 176 3.59 11.24 14.43
C LEU A 176 4.48 11.29 15.69
N PRO A 177 4.21 10.53 16.76
CA PRO A 177 5.13 10.44 17.90
C PRO A 177 6.53 9.92 17.54
N ALA A 178 6.62 8.88 16.70
CA ALA A 178 7.89 8.34 16.24
C ALA A 178 8.64 9.36 15.38
N PHE A 179 7.94 10.09 14.51
CA PHE A 179 8.50 11.14 13.68
C PHE A 179 9.05 12.28 14.54
N ALA A 180 8.29 12.75 15.52
CA ALA A 180 8.74 13.76 16.47
C ALA A 180 10.04 13.35 17.18
N LYS A 181 10.08 12.10 17.66
CA LYS A 181 11.24 11.53 18.36
C LYS A 181 12.47 11.40 17.45
N LEU A 182 12.32 10.91 16.22
CA LEU A 182 13.44 10.74 15.29
C LEU A 182 14.07 12.08 14.86
N TYR A 183 13.24 13.12 14.71
CA TYR A 183 13.71 14.45 14.34
C TYR A 183 14.11 15.31 15.55
N GLY A 184 14.03 14.76 16.78
CA GLY A 184 14.34 15.50 18.01
C GLY A 184 13.45 16.73 18.22
N MET A 185 12.24 16.73 17.65
CA MET A 185 11.32 17.86 17.71
C MET A 185 10.18 17.59 18.68
N PRO A 186 9.69 18.60 19.42
CA PRO A 186 8.51 18.43 20.25
C PRO A 186 7.28 18.20 19.38
N LEU A 187 6.34 17.39 19.87
CA LEU A 187 5.10 17.08 19.17
C LEU A 187 4.27 18.36 18.86
N ASP A 188 4.36 19.36 19.74
CA ASP A 188 3.72 20.65 19.56
C ASP A 188 4.27 21.42 18.35
N ALA A 189 5.54 21.24 17.99
CA ALA A 189 6.10 21.83 16.78
C ALA A 189 5.50 21.18 15.52
N LEU A 190 5.27 19.86 15.53
CA LEU A 190 4.55 19.18 14.42
C LEU A 190 3.12 19.68 14.30
N ILE A 191 2.42 19.84 15.43
CA ILE A 191 1.07 20.40 15.44
C ILE A 191 1.11 21.83 14.89
N GLY A 192 2.09 22.64 15.29
CA GLY A 192 2.30 24.01 14.79
C GLY A 192 2.51 24.09 13.27
N MET A 193 3.18 23.10 12.66
CA MET A 193 3.26 23.00 11.20
C MET A 193 1.88 22.83 10.56
N GLY A 194 0.99 22.06 11.20
CA GLY A 194 -0.41 21.93 10.78
C GLY A 194 -1.20 23.22 11.01
N THR A 195 -1.03 23.87 12.17
CA THR A 195 -1.69 25.14 12.51
C THR A 195 -1.39 26.24 11.50
N ALA A 196 -0.15 26.29 11.00
CA ALA A 196 0.26 27.26 9.98
C ALA A 196 -0.49 27.11 8.64
N ILE A 197 -1.00 25.91 8.35
CA ILE A 197 -1.75 25.59 7.13
C ILE A 197 -3.25 25.75 7.37
N ASN A 198 -3.74 25.25 8.52
CA ASN A 198 -5.13 25.33 8.92
C ASN A 198 -5.21 25.72 10.41
N PRO A 199 -5.68 26.94 10.73
CA PRO A 199 -5.80 27.41 12.12
C PRO A 199 -6.71 26.55 13.01
N ALA A 200 -7.57 25.70 12.45
CA ALA A 200 -8.39 24.75 13.20
C ALA A 200 -7.57 23.58 13.80
N ILE A 201 -6.33 23.36 13.34
CA ILE A 201 -5.40 22.38 13.90
C ILE A 201 -4.70 23.00 15.11
N ASN A 202 -5.04 22.50 16.30
CA ASN A 202 -4.54 23.03 17.58
C ASN A 202 -4.05 21.95 18.54
N ASN A 203 -4.30 20.67 18.23
CA ASN A 203 -3.83 19.53 19.00
C ASN A 203 -3.75 18.29 18.10
N MET A 204 -3.31 17.17 18.67
CA MET A 204 -3.19 15.91 17.92
C MET A 204 -4.53 15.48 17.31
N PHE A 205 -5.63 15.57 18.04
CA PHE A 205 -6.93 15.13 17.54
C PHE A 205 -7.37 15.94 16.32
N THR A 206 -7.27 17.27 16.38
CA THR A 206 -7.62 18.15 15.26
C THR A 206 -6.65 17.99 14.09
N PHE A 207 -5.37 17.71 14.34
CA PHE A 207 -4.40 17.36 13.30
C PHE A 207 -4.83 16.08 12.55
N ILE A 208 -5.19 15.03 13.27
CA ILE A 208 -5.66 13.78 12.66
C ILE A 208 -6.95 14.00 11.88
N LEU A 209 -7.90 14.75 12.45
CA LEU A 209 -9.20 14.99 11.83
C LEU A 209 -9.14 15.86 10.58
N PHE A 210 -8.30 16.89 10.55
CA PHE A 210 -8.25 17.87 9.45
C PHE A 210 -7.13 17.65 8.45
N ALA A 211 -6.07 16.90 8.79
CA ALA A 211 -4.99 16.57 7.86
C ALA A 211 -5.01 15.07 7.50
N VAL A 212 -4.88 14.19 8.49
CA VAL A 212 -4.61 12.77 8.23
C VAL A 212 -5.83 12.01 7.67
N ALA A 213 -6.99 12.14 8.30
CA ALA A 213 -8.20 11.45 7.85
C ALA A 213 -8.61 11.89 6.43
N PRO A 214 -8.62 13.19 6.08
CA PRO A 214 -8.95 13.62 4.72
C PRO A 214 -7.95 13.13 3.66
N ILE A 215 -6.65 13.07 3.97
CA ILE A 215 -5.64 12.51 3.05
C ILE A 215 -5.91 11.03 2.78
N ASN A 216 -6.14 10.23 3.82
CA ASN A 216 -6.39 8.80 3.63
C ASN A 216 -7.72 8.53 2.90
N LEU A 217 -8.74 9.35 3.18
CA LEU A 217 -10.03 9.28 2.48
C LEU A 217 -9.86 9.63 1.00
N LEU A 218 -9.12 10.71 0.70
CA LEU A 218 -8.82 11.12 -0.67
C LEU A 218 -7.98 10.06 -1.40
N LYS A 219 -6.92 9.56 -0.77
CA LYS A 219 -6.06 8.51 -1.33
C LYS A 219 -6.87 7.26 -1.67
N GLY A 220 -7.65 6.75 -0.72
CA GLY A 220 -8.53 5.61 -0.94
C GLY A 220 -9.55 5.87 -2.05
N SER A 221 -10.14 7.07 -2.11
CA SER A 221 -11.16 7.42 -3.12
C SER A 221 -10.59 7.50 -4.53
N VAL A 222 -9.42 8.12 -4.70
CA VAL A 222 -8.74 8.24 -5.99
C VAL A 222 -8.30 6.87 -6.49
N ILE A 223 -7.66 6.06 -5.64
CA ILE A 223 -7.27 4.68 -5.98
C ILE A 223 -8.50 3.85 -6.35
N SER A 224 -9.58 3.97 -5.58
CA SER A 224 -10.86 3.27 -5.85
C SER A 224 -11.44 3.67 -7.21
N GLY A 225 -11.51 4.96 -7.49
CA GLY A 225 -12.04 5.49 -8.75
C GLY A 225 -11.28 4.94 -9.96
N ILE A 226 -9.95 5.02 -9.94
CA ILE A 226 -9.11 4.52 -11.04
C ILE A 226 -9.19 3.00 -11.14
N THR A 227 -9.14 2.29 -10.01
CA THR A 227 -9.26 0.83 -9.97
C THR A 227 -10.54 0.39 -10.68
N LEU A 228 -11.69 0.97 -10.33
CA LEU A 228 -13.00 0.60 -10.88
C LEU A 228 -13.12 0.85 -12.39
N LEU A 229 -12.38 1.81 -12.94
CA LEU A 229 -12.33 2.09 -14.38
C LEU A 229 -11.45 1.10 -15.15
N VAL A 230 -10.36 0.64 -14.54
CA VAL A 230 -9.28 -0.06 -15.25
C VAL A 230 -9.28 -1.59 -15.02
N TYR A 231 -9.71 -2.07 -13.85
CA TYR A 231 -9.51 -3.48 -13.46
C TYR A 231 -10.12 -4.49 -14.44
N LYS A 232 -11.29 -4.19 -15.02
CA LYS A 232 -11.94 -5.09 -16.00
C LYS A 232 -11.16 -5.19 -17.30
N LYS A 233 -10.53 -4.10 -17.75
CA LYS A 233 -9.75 -4.09 -18.99
C LYS A 233 -8.46 -4.88 -18.83
N LEU A 234 -7.89 -4.86 -17.62
CA LEU A 234 -6.65 -5.57 -17.32
C LEU A 234 -6.88 -7.05 -16.98
N SER A 235 -8.03 -7.44 -16.43
CA SER A 235 -8.28 -8.83 -16.02
C SER A 235 -8.05 -9.87 -17.15
N PRO A 236 -8.49 -9.67 -18.40
CA PRO A 236 -8.23 -10.60 -19.50
C PRO A 236 -6.75 -10.67 -19.87
N VAL A 237 -6.05 -9.54 -19.97
CA VAL A 237 -4.61 -9.50 -20.32
C VAL A 237 -3.79 -10.24 -19.24
N ILE A 238 -4.14 -10.00 -17.98
CA ILE A 238 -3.48 -10.61 -16.82
C ILE A 238 -3.78 -12.11 -16.71
N LYS A 239 -4.90 -12.63 -17.23
CA LYS A 239 -5.32 -14.04 -17.12
C LYS A 239 -5.22 -14.87 -18.41
N ASN A 240 -5.25 -14.26 -19.59
CA ASN A 240 -5.34 -14.97 -20.89
C ASN A 240 -4.03 -15.07 -21.68
N ALA A 241 -2.91 -14.48 -21.22
CA ALA A 241 -1.60 -14.64 -21.87
C ALA A 241 -1.13 -16.11 -22.09
N SER A 242 -1.85 -17.13 -21.59
CA SER A 242 -1.63 -18.54 -21.87
C SER A 242 -2.37 -19.08 -23.11
N LEU A 243 -3.51 -18.50 -23.49
CA LEU A 243 -4.29 -18.99 -24.65
C LEU A 243 -3.55 -18.70 -25.95
N THR A 244 -3.06 -17.47 -26.11
CA THR A 244 -2.33 -17.06 -27.32
C THR A 244 -0.98 -17.76 -27.49
N ALA A 245 -0.32 -18.15 -26.40
CA ALA A 245 0.95 -18.90 -26.46
C ALA A 245 0.74 -20.39 -26.73
N SER A 246 -0.34 -20.98 -26.21
CA SER A 246 -0.73 -22.37 -26.50
C SER A 246 -1.23 -22.53 -27.94
N GLU A 247 -2.02 -21.57 -28.43
CA GLU A 247 -2.51 -21.54 -29.81
C GLU A 247 -1.37 -21.33 -30.82
N LYS A 248 -0.39 -20.45 -30.50
CA LYS A 248 0.82 -20.31 -31.31
C LYS A 248 1.66 -21.59 -31.35
N ARG A 249 1.86 -22.25 -30.21
CA ARG A 249 2.62 -23.51 -30.15
C ARG A 249 1.92 -24.66 -30.87
N ALA A 250 0.59 -24.72 -30.84
CA ALA A 250 -0.18 -25.69 -31.60
C ALA A 250 -0.06 -25.44 -33.12
N ALA A 251 -0.16 -24.18 -33.56
CA ALA A 251 0.02 -23.80 -34.96
C ALA A 251 1.45 -24.02 -35.47
N GLU A 252 2.47 -23.88 -34.62
CA GLU A 252 3.88 -24.14 -34.96
C GLU A 252 4.22 -25.65 -34.95
N SER A 253 3.41 -26.51 -34.32
CA SER A 253 3.59 -27.97 -34.34
C SER A 253 2.89 -28.68 -35.51
N GLU A 254 2.08 -27.94 -36.28
CA GLU A 254 1.37 -28.44 -37.47
C GLU A 254 2.09 -28.08 -38.79
N ILE A 255 3.31 -27.51 -38.72
CA ILE A 255 4.19 -27.18 -39.86
C ILE A 255 5.44 -28.05 -39.77
#